data_AF-A0A367QCE8-F1
#
_entry.id   AF-A0A367QCE8-F1
#
_cell.length_a   1.000
_cell.length_b   1.000
_cell.length_c   1.000
_cell.angle_alpha   90.00
_cell.angle_beta   90.00
_cell.angle_gamma   90.00
#
_symmetry.space_group_name_H-M   'P 1'
#
loop_
_entity.id
_entity.type
_entity.pdbx_description
1 polymer ?
#
loop_
_entity_poly.entity_id
_entity_poly.type
_entity_poly.pdbx_seq_one_letter_code
_entity_poly.pdbx_strand_id
1 'polypeptide(L)' 'MKNNIYSTLDLSKSLSHFQEKVTKLLELTNISEFDGILLKLREGEIRESALILAGECIALLINNLSKSQDFLDEWH' A
#
# COMPACT_ATOMS: atom_id res chain seq x y z
N MET A 1 -12.81 -14.14 7.17
CA MET A 1 -13.18 -13.33 5.99
C MET A 1 -11.96 -13.24 5.09
N LYS A 2 -12.07 -13.62 3.82
CA LYS A 2 -11.01 -13.34 2.83
C LYS A 2 -11.03 -11.83 2.58
N ASN A 3 -10.03 -11.11 3.07
CA ASN A 3 -9.84 -9.71 2.70
C ASN A 3 -9.40 -9.71 1.23
N ASN A 4 -10.35 -9.63 0.31
CA ASN A 4 -10.03 -9.42 -1.09
C ASN A 4 -9.49 -7.99 -1.21
N ILE A 5 -8.16 -7.86 -1.13
CA ILE A 5 -7.45 -6.63 -1.47
C ILE A 5 -7.57 -6.50 -2.99
N TYR A 6 -8.63 -5.83 -3.44
CA TYR A 6 -8.79 -5.51 -4.86
C TYR A 6 -7.85 -4.34 -5.18
N SER A 7 -6.92 -4.59 -6.10
CA SER A 7 -6.09 -3.53 -6.65
C SER A 7 -6.96 -2.55 -7.44
N THR A 8 -6.73 -1.26 -7.26
CA THR A 8 -7.41 -0.21 -8.03
C THR A 8 -6.70 0.12 -9.34
N LEU A 9 -5.48 -0.41 -9.53
CA LEU A 9 -4.53 -0.03 -10.58
C LEU A 9 -4.31 1.50 -10.65
N ASP A 10 -4.46 2.18 -9.52
CA ASP A 10 -4.26 3.63 -9.38
C ASP A 10 -3.18 3.89 -8.33
N LEU A 11 -1.94 3.98 -8.82
CA LEU A 11 -0.78 4.21 -7.96
C LEU A 11 -0.84 5.57 -7.28
N SER A 12 -1.36 6.60 -7.96
CA SER A 12 -1.41 7.96 -7.41
C SER A 12 -2.33 8.02 -6.20
N LYS A 13 -3.51 7.38 -6.31
CA LYS A 13 -4.45 7.26 -5.22
C LYS A 13 -3.89 6.44 -4.06
N SER A 14 -3.26 5.31 -4.37
CA SER A 14 -2.65 4.42 -3.37
C SER A 14 -1.51 5.09 -2.61
N LEU A 15 -0.66 5.85 -3.31
CA LEU A 15 0.39 6.67 -2.71
C LEU A 15 -0.19 7.78 -1.81
N SER A 16 -1.24 8.47 -2.28
CA SER A 16 -1.90 9.53 -1.51
C SER A 16 -2.49 8.97 -0.21
N HIS A 17 -3.21 7.85 -0.28
CA HIS A 17 -3.75 7.17 0.91
C HIS A 17 -2.64 6.68 1.86
N PHE A 18 -1.57 6.10 1.34
CA PHE A 18 -0.43 5.68 2.14
C PHE A 18 0.21 6.86 2.87
N GLN A 19 0.49 7.94 2.14
CA GLN A 19 1.08 9.15 2.71
C GLN A 19 0.20 9.76 3.79
N GLU A 20 -1.11 9.88 3.55
CA GLU A 20 -2.05 10.41 4.54
C GLU A 20 -2.05 9.56 5.82
N LYS A 21 -2.15 8.23 5.68
CA LYS A 21 -2.22 7.32 6.82
C LYS A 21 -0.91 7.30 7.63
N VAL A 22 0.23 7.18 6.95
CA VAL A 22 1.54 7.15 7.62
C VAL A 22 1.87 8.49 8.27
N THR A 23 1.53 9.61 7.64
CA THR A 23 1.76 10.95 8.23
C THR A 23 1.05 11.07 9.58
N LYS A 24 -0.24 10.69 9.64
CA LYS A 24 -1.01 10.69 10.90
C LYS A 24 -0.43 9.78 11.98
N LEU A 25 0.16 8.64 11.60
CA LEU A 25 0.78 7.71 12.55
C LEU A 25 2.12 8.21 13.09
N LEU A 26 2.85 8.98 12.26
CA LEU A 26 4.11 9.61 12.63
C LEU A 26 3.94 10.92 13.40
N GLU A 27 2.76 11.53 13.36
CA GLU A 27 2.44 12.70 14.19
C GLU A 27 2.57 12.35 15.68
N LEU A 28 3.50 13.03 16.35
CA LEU A 28 3.79 12.87 17.78
C LEU A 28 2.86 13.76 18.63
N THR A 29 1.56 13.70 18.37
CA THR A 29 0.56 14.41 19.19
C THR A 29 0.28 13.62 20.49
N ASN A 30 0.17 14.31 21.62
CA ASN A 30 -0.19 13.76 22.95
C ASN A 30 0.76 12.72 23.57
N ILE A 31 2.07 12.82 23.35
CA ILE A 31 3.04 11.94 24.02
C ILE A 31 3.59 12.67 25.26
N SER A 32 2.92 12.54 26.40
CA SER A 32 3.43 13.06 27.68
C SER A 32 4.53 12.17 28.28
N GLU A 33 4.57 10.89 27.89
CA GLU A 33 5.54 9.87 28.31
C GLU A 33 5.71 8.81 27.22
N PHE A 34 6.84 8.11 27.21
CA PHE A 34 7.12 7.05 26.23
C PHE A 34 6.18 5.84 26.44
N ASP A 35 5.34 5.54 25.46
CA ASP A 35 4.48 4.35 25.43
C ASP A 35 4.95 3.37 24.34
N GLY A 36 5.66 2.31 24.76
CA GLY A 36 6.17 1.27 23.87
C GLY A 36 5.08 0.39 23.23
N ILE A 37 3.89 0.28 23.86
CA ILE A 37 2.77 -0.47 23.29
C ILE A 37 2.17 0.35 22.14
N LEU A 38 1.93 1.65 22.37
CA LEU A 38 1.46 2.56 21.33
C LEU A 38 2.44 2.63 20.15
N LEU A 39 3.74 2.66 20.43
CA LEU A 39 4.77 2.65 19.38
C LEU A 39 4.68 1.39 18.52
N LYS A 40 4.57 0.21 19.14
CA LYS A 40 4.45 -1.07 18.43
C LYS A 40 3.16 -1.16 17.61
N LEU A 41 2.05 -0.60 18.11
CA LEU A 41 0.80 -0.52 17.37
C LEU A 41 0.94 0.34 16.12
N ARG A 42 1.47 1.56 16.27
CA ARG A 42 1.72 2.49 15.15
C ARG A 42 2.65 1.88 14.10
N GLU A 43 3.72 1.22 14.54
CA GLU A 43 4.64 0.49 13.66
C GLU A 43 3.92 -0.60 12.86
N GLY A 44 3.03 -1.37 13.51
CA GLY A 44 2.20 -2.38 12.87
C GLY A 44 1.31 -1.80 11.77
N GLU A 45 0.64 -0.68 12.04
CA GLU A 45 -0.23 -0.02 11.06
C GLU A 45 0.54 0.58 9.87
N ILE A 46 1.73 1.14 10.11
CA ILE A 46 2.62 1.62 9.05
C ILE A 46 3.02 0.45 8.15
N ARG A 47 3.41 -0.68 8.74
CA ARG A 47 3.81 -1.89 8.02
C ARG A 47 2.67 -2.45 7.17
N GLU A 48 1.46 -2.54 7.72
CA GLU A 48 0.28 -2.96 6.98
C GLU A 48 0.00 -2.04 5.78
N SER A 49 0.08 -0.73 5.99
CA SER A 49 -0.13 0.27 4.93
C SER A 49 0.92 0.13 3.82
N ALA A 50 2.17 -0.15 4.17
CA ALA A 50 3.24 -0.39 3.20
C ALA A 50 3.00 -1.69 2.39
N LEU A 51 2.52 -2.75 3.03
CA LEU A 51 2.18 -4.01 2.35
C LEU A 51 1.04 -3.82 1.34
N ILE A 52 0.03 -3.01 1.68
CA ILE A 52 -1.06 -2.68 0.74
C ILE A 52 -0.51 -1.95 -0.48
N LEU A 53 0.34 -0.93 -0.29
CA LEU A 53 0.97 -0.21 -1.40
C LEU A 53 1.84 -1.12 -2.27
N ALA A 54 2.63 -2.00 -1.65
CA ALA A 54 3.43 -3.00 -2.37
C ALA A 54 2.55 -3.94 -3.22
N GLY A 55 1.42 -4.37 -2.68
CA GLY A 55 0.42 -5.15 -3.41
C GLY A 55 -0.10 -4.43 -4.66
N GLU A 56 -0.37 -3.13 -4.55
CA GLU A 56 -0.79 -2.31 -5.70
C GLU A 56 0.30 -2.22 -6.77
N CYS A 57 1.56 -1.99 -6.38
CA CYS A 57 2.69 -1.96 -7.31
C CYS A 57 2.85 -3.28 -8.06
N ILE A 58 2.70 -4.41 -7.36
CA ILE A 58 2.77 -5.75 -7.97
C ILE A 58 1.60 -5.96 -8.94
N ALA A 59 0.39 -5.59 -8.55
CA ALA A 59 -0.78 -5.71 -9.41
C ALA A 59 -0.66 -4.88 -10.69
N LEU A 60 -0.13 -3.66 -10.59
CA LEU A 60 0.18 -2.80 -11.73
C LEU A 60 1.23 -3.42 -12.66
N LEU A 61 2.30 -3.97 -12.09
CA LEU A 61 3.33 -4.67 -12.87
C LEU A 61 2.73 -5.85 -13.63
N ILE A 62 1.97 -6.71 -12.95
CA ILE A 62 1.32 -7.89 -13.57
C ILE A 62 0.36 -7.46 -14.69
N ASN A 63 -0.46 -6.42 -14.45
CA ASN A 63 -1.38 -5.90 -15.46
C ASN A 63 -0.65 -5.35 -16.69
N ASN A 64 0.46 -4.63 -16.50
CA ASN A 64 1.26 -4.13 -17.61
C ASN A 64 1.96 -5.26 -18.39
N LEU A 65 2.46 -6.27 -17.70
CA LEU A 65 3.05 -7.46 -18.33
C LEU A 65 2.02 -8.25 -19.14
N SER A 66 0.81 -8.45 -18.61
CA SER A 66 -0.28 -9.14 -19.33
C SER A 66 -0.61 -8.44 -20.64
N LYS A 67 -0.80 -7.11 -20.60
CA LYS A 67 -1.07 -6.32 -21.82
C LYS A 67 0.07 -6.34 -22.82
N SER A 68 1.31 -6.40 -22.34
CA SER A 68 2.48 -6.53 -23.22
C SER A 68 2.55 -7.89 -23.90
N GLN A 69 2.10 -8.96 -23.24
CA GLN A 69 2.03 -10.29 -23.82
C GLN A 69 0.93 -10.37 -24.88
N ASP A 70 -0.26 -9.83 -24.57
CA ASP A 70 -1.38 -9.75 -25.52
C ASP A 70 -0.97 -8.99 -26.80
N PHE A 71 -0.19 -7.91 -26.66
CA PHE A 71 0.38 -7.17 -27.78
C PHE A 71 1.38 -8.00 -28.62
N LEU A 72 2.10 -8.96 -28.04
CA LEU A 72 3.03 -9.80 -28.80
C LEU A 72 2.31 -10.95 -29.52
N ASP A 73 1.25 -11.47 -28.92
CA ASP A 73 0.46 -12.58 -29.47
C ASP A 73 -0.44 -12.14 -30.64
N GLU A 74 -0.86 -10.87 -30.71
CA GLU A 74 -1.64 -10.32 -31.84
C GLU A 74 -0.86 -10.19 -33.16
N TRP A 75 0.49 -10.25 -33.13
CA TRP A 75 1.34 -10.09 -34.33
C TRP A 75 1.96 -11.41 -34.82
N HIS A 76 1.47 -12.55 -34.32
CA HIS A 76 1.86 -13.89 -34.72
C HIS A 76 0.73 -14.63 -35.46
#